data_AF-A0A7J6NVX9-F1
#
_entry.id   AF-A0A7J6NVX9-F1
#
_cell.length_a   1.000
_cell.length_b   1.000
_cell.length_c   1.000
_cell.angle_alpha   90.00
_cell.angle_beta   90.00
_cell.angle_gamma   90.00
#
_symmetry.space_group_name_H-M   'P 1'
#
loop_
_entity.id
_entity.type
_entity.pdbx_description
1 polymer ?
#
loop_
_entity_poly.entity_id
_entity_poly.type
_entity_poly.pdbx_seq_one_letter_code
_entity_poly.pdbx_strand_id
1 'polypeptide(L)'
;MTGPLPLKILCLLLVQSIFPVHSAELPCPTSLAVNVTVGGVPAYISATNELLHGQSQGRQCSSVKEGWTGLVMLRCANGILSAVVNCTGQPCGVYRTTSVTLGPITGTITPPFELVSSSPWDDTSATPQLVYGER
;
A
#
# COMPACT_ATOMS: atom_id res chain seq x y z
N MET A 1 3.06 56.37 39.19
CA MET A 1 1.73 56.75 38.64
C MET A 1 1.15 55.53 37.96
N THR A 2 0.56 54.63 38.73
CA THR A 2 0.02 53.34 38.29
C THR A 2 -1.49 53.46 38.25
N GLY A 3 -2.03 53.87 37.09
CA GLY A 3 -3.47 53.93 36.87
C GLY A 3 -4.04 52.53 36.65
N PRO A 4 -5.27 52.23 37.12
CA PRO A 4 -5.91 50.94 36.88
C PRO A 4 -6.12 50.74 35.38
N LEU A 5 -5.64 49.62 34.85
CA LEU A 5 -5.90 49.24 33.46
C LEU A 5 -7.41 49.15 33.23
N PRO A 6 -7.94 49.70 32.12
CA PRO A 6 -9.36 49.67 31.84
C PRO A 6 -9.85 48.22 31.71
N LEU A 7 -10.97 47.91 32.37
CA LEU A 7 -11.60 46.59 32.48
C LEU A 7 -11.77 45.86 31.13
N LYS A 8 -11.89 46.61 30.02
CA LYS A 8 -11.94 46.09 28.64
C LYS A 8 -10.67 45.34 28.22
N ILE A 9 -9.49 45.79 28.67
CA ILE A 9 -8.19 45.18 28.33
C ILE A 9 -8.01 43.86 29.10
N LEU A 10 -8.52 43.78 30.33
CA LEU A 10 -8.48 42.55 31.12
C LEU A 10 -9.33 41.43 30.50
N CYS A 11 -10.47 41.78 29.88
CA CYS A 11 -11.35 40.84 29.19
C CYS A 11 -10.68 40.24 27.93
N LEU A 12 -10.00 41.06 27.13
CA LEU A 12 -9.28 40.58 25.93
C LEU A 12 -8.12 39.64 26.25
N LEU A 13 -7.39 39.90 27.34
CA LEU A 13 -6.27 39.06 27.78
C LEU A 13 -6.75 37.71 28.34
N LEU A 14 -7.86 37.68 29.08
CA LEU A 14 -8.44 36.43 29.61
C LEU A 14 -8.98 35.53 28.48
N VAL A 15 -9.59 36.09 27.44
CA VAL A 15 -10.13 35.31 26.31
C VAL A 15 -9.02 34.61 25.51
N GLN A 16 -7.83 35.22 25.36
CA GLN A 16 -6.70 34.60 24.66
C GLN A 16 -6.03 33.45 25.44
N SER A 17 -6.22 33.38 26.76
CA SER A 17 -5.67 32.32 27.61
C SER A 17 -6.57 31.07 27.74
N ILE A 18 -7.79 31.09 27.22
CA ILE A 18 -8.78 30.00 27.40
C ILE A 18 -8.95 29.15 26.13
N PHE A 19 -8.64 29.70 24.96
CA PHE A 19 -8.65 28.94 23.71
C PHE A 19 -7.23 28.52 23.39
N PRO A 20 -6.84 27.25 23.65
CA PRO A 20 -5.68 26.72 22.95
C PRO A 20 -5.95 26.94 21.46
N VAL A 21 -5.02 27.59 20.76
CA VAL A 21 -4.93 27.45 19.30
C VAL A 21 -4.68 25.96 19.06
N HIS A 22 -5.75 25.18 19.03
CA HIS A 22 -5.73 23.82 18.55
C HIS A 22 -5.27 24.00 17.11
N SER A 23 -4.04 23.60 16.83
CA SER A 23 -3.55 23.47 15.46
C SER A 23 -4.67 22.79 14.68
N ALA A 24 -5.31 23.52 13.79
CA ALA A 24 -6.41 22.99 13.00
C ALA A 24 -5.75 22.09 11.96
N GLU A 25 -5.41 20.87 12.37
CA GLU A 25 -4.75 19.91 11.52
C GLU A 25 -5.78 19.42 10.51
N LEU A 26 -5.50 19.65 9.22
CA LEU A 26 -6.45 19.33 8.17
C LEU A 26 -6.59 17.80 8.04
N PRO A 27 -7.83 17.28 8.00
CA PRO A 27 -8.07 15.90 7.61
C PRO A 27 -7.84 15.72 6.10
N CYS A 28 -7.62 14.48 5.68
CA CYS A 28 -7.53 14.09 4.28
C CYS A 28 -8.88 13.54 3.82
N PRO A 29 -9.57 14.21 2.89
CA PRO A 29 -10.85 13.76 2.37
C PRO A 29 -10.69 12.52 1.47
N THR A 30 -11.77 11.78 1.25
CA THR A 30 -11.80 10.59 0.38
C THR A 30 -11.63 10.90 -1.11
N SER A 31 -11.79 12.17 -1.50
CA SER A 31 -11.51 12.68 -2.85
C SER A 31 -10.02 12.81 -3.15
N LEU A 32 -9.17 12.85 -2.12
CA LEU A 32 -7.74 12.98 -2.29
C LEU A 32 -7.15 11.61 -2.65
N ALA A 33 -6.45 11.56 -3.79
CA ALA A 33 -5.81 10.34 -4.28
C ALA A 33 -4.32 10.56 -4.49
N VAL A 34 -3.54 9.51 -4.25
CA VAL A 34 -2.09 9.47 -4.46
C VAL A 34 -1.75 8.39 -5.48
N ASN A 35 -0.77 8.66 -6.34
CA ASN A 35 -0.29 7.68 -7.30
C ASN A 35 0.68 6.71 -6.60
N VAL A 36 0.45 5.42 -6.78
CA VAL A 36 1.33 4.35 -6.32
C VAL A 36 1.64 3.40 -7.46
N THR A 37 2.75 2.68 -7.39
CA THR A 37 3.09 1.66 -8.39
C THR A 37 3.22 0.31 -7.70
N VAL A 38 2.41 -0.66 -8.10
CA VAL A 38 2.44 -2.03 -7.56
C VAL A 38 2.86 -2.98 -8.68
N GLY A 39 4.05 -3.57 -8.55
CA GLY A 39 4.57 -4.50 -9.55
C GLY A 39 4.63 -3.92 -10.98
N GLY A 40 5.06 -2.66 -11.10
CA GLY A 40 5.16 -1.93 -12.37
C GLY A 40 3.84 -1.34 -12.89
N VAL A 41 2.71 -1.59 -12.22
CA VAL A 41 1.40 -1.02 -12.62
C VAL A 41 1.10 0.23 -11.80
N PRO A 42 0.97 1.41 -12.43
CA PRO A 42 0.56 2.63 -11.73
C PRO A 42 -0.94 2.57 -11.40
N ALA A 43 -1.29 3.03 -10.20
CA ALA A 43 -2.67 3.12 -9.73
C ALA A 43 -2.87 4.35 -8.84
N TYR A 44 -4.09 4.89 -8.84
CA TYR A 44 -4.48 5.97 -7.94
C TYR A 44 -5.26 5.38 -6.77
N ILE A 45 -4.77 5.61 -5.55
CA ILE A 45 -5.39 5.12 -4.32
C ILE A 45 -5.85 6.32 -3.52
N SER A 46 -7.12 6.30 -3.12
CA SER A 46 -7.68 7.24 -2.14
C SER A 46 -8.07 6.50 -0.85
N ALA A 47 -8.30 7.29 0.20
CA ALA A 47 -8.81 6.77 1.45
C ALA A 47 -10.29 6.37 1.31
N THR A 48 -10.68 5.25 1.91
CA THR A 48 -12.09 4.79 1.92
C THR A 48 -12.97 5.69 2.78
N ASN A 49 -12.41 6.24 3.85
CA ASN A 49 -13.05 7.15 4.79
C ASN A 49 -12.14 8.37 4.99
N GLU A 50 -12.69 9.48 5.45
CA GLU A 50 -11.91 10.64 5.83
C GLU A 50 -10.86 10.26 6.88
N LEU A 51 -9.60 10.60 6.61
CA LEU A 51 -8.50 10.36 7.53
C LEU A 51 -8.19 11.63 8.30
N LEU A 52 -8.42 11.60 9.61
CA LEU A 52 -7.97 12.66 10.50
C LEU A 52 -6.44 12.78 10.44
N HIS A 53 -5.92 13.94 10.85
CA HIS A 53 -4.49 14.13 10.97
C HIS A 53 -3.82 13.01 11.78
N GLY A 54 -2.68 12.51 11.27
CA GLY A 54 -1.91 11.45 11.91
C GLY A 54 -2.48 10.04 11.68
N GLN A 55 -3.71 9.92 11.18
CA GLN A 55 -4.32 8.62 10.90
C GLN A 55 -3.71 7.94 9.67
N SER A 56 -3.82 6.62 9.66
CA SER A 56 -3.34 5.78 8.58
C SER A 56 -4.40 4.74 8.19
N GLN A 57 -4.39 4.32 6.93
CA GLN A 57 -5.28 3.29 6.41
C GLN A 57 -4.52 2.35 5.47
N GLY A 58 -4.72 1.04 5.66
CA GLY A 58 -4.18 0.01 4.77
C GLY A 58 -5.14 -0.33 3.63
N ARG A 59 -4.61 -0.47 2.42
CA ARG A 59 -5.30 -1.02 1.24
C ARG A 59 -4.54 -2.25 0.74
N GLN A 60 -5.25 -3.33 0.42
CA GLN A 60 -4.60 -4.57 -0.02
C GLN A 60 -3.98 -4.41 -1.40
N CYS A 61 -2.76 -4.91 -1.59
CA CYS A 61 -2.09 -4.88 -2.90
C CYS A 61 -2.84 -5.69 -3.97
N SER A 62 -3.54 -6.74 -3.57
CA SER A 62 -4.42 -7.55 -4.41
C SER A 62 -5.55 -6.76 -5.07
N SER A 63 -5.99 -5.65 -4.44
CA SER A 63 -6.99 -4.74 -5.02
C SER A 63 -6.45 -3.89 -6.17
N VAL A 64 -5.13 -3.77 -6.27
CA VAL A 64 -4.44 -3.02 -7.34
C VAL A 64 -3.98 -3.97 -8.45
N LYS A 65 -3.37 -5.09 -8.07
CA LYS A 65 -2.84 -6.08 -9.00
C LYS A 65 -3.07 -7.48 -8.43
N GLU A 66 -3.80 -8.31 -9.17
CA GLU A 66 -3.99 -9.71 -8.80
C GLU A 66 -2.64 -10.45 -8.69
N GLY A 67 -2.56 -11.40 -7.78
CA GLY A 67 -1.30 -12.12 -7.50
C GLY A 67 -0.27 -11.29 -6.75
N TRP A 68 -0.64 -10.15 -6.16
CA TRP A 68 0.19 -9.39 -5.22
C TRP A 68 -0.43 -9.42 -3.82
N THR A 69 0.42 -9.57 -2.82
CA THR A 69 0.07 -9.58 -1.40
C THR A 69 0.73 -8.41 -0.67
N GLY A 70 0.33 -8.15 0.56
CA GLY A 70 0.78 -7.02 1.36
C GLY A 70 -0.18 -5.83 1.37
N LEU A 71 0.31 -4.67 1.81
CA LEU A 71 -0.50 -3.48 2.03
C LEU A 71 0.14 -2.22 1.46
N VAL A 72 -0.68 -1.36 0.86
CA VAL A 72 -0.40 0.05 0.63
C VAL A 72 -0.91 0.83 1.83
N MET A 73 0.00 1.46 2.58
CA MET A 73 -0.32 2.24 3.78
C MET A 73 -0.46 3.71 3.39
N LEU A 74 -1.69 4.23 3.45
CA LEU A 74 -2.00 5.64 3.35
C LEU A 74 -1.80 6.31 4.70
N ARG A 75 -1.22 7.50 4.72
CA ARG A 75 -1.07 8.33 5.93
C ARG A 75 -1.47 9.76 5.63
N CYS A 76 -2.26 10.35 6.52
CA CYS A 76 -2.64 11.75 6.45
C CYS A 76 -1.77 12.62 7.36
N ALA A 77 -1.21 13.69 6.81
CA ALA A 77 -0.49 14.71 7.56
C ALA A 77 -0.90 16.11 7.08
N ASN A 78 -1.59 16.89 7.91
CA ASN A 78 -2.07 18.24 7.61
C ASN A 78 -2.71 18.40 6.23
N GLY A 79 -3.68 17.54 5.90
CA GLY A 79 -4.38 17.55 4.60
C GLY A 79 -3.58 16.98 3.43
N ILE A 80 -2.36 16.50 3.66
CA ILE A 80 -1.52 15.85 2.67
C ILE A 80 -1.62 14.33 2.85
N LEU A 81 -2.03 13.64 1.80
CA LEU A 81 -2.09 12.18 1.75
C LEU A 81 -0.80 11.62 1.14
N SER A 82 -0.11 10.78 1.91
CA SER A 82 1.09 10.06 1.46
C SER A 82 0.85 8.56 1.48
N ALA A 83 1.53 7.81 0.61
CA ALA A 83 1.43 6.37 0.55
C ALA A 83 2.80 5.69 0.69
N VAL A 84 2.84 4.57 1.41
CA VAL A 84 3.97 3.64 1.47
C VAL A 84 3.51 2.30 0.91
N VAL A 85 4.22 1.79 -0.10
CA VAL A 85 3.86 0.57 -0.82
C VAL A 85 4.69 -0.60 -0.27
N ASN A 86 4.04 -1.51 0.47
CA ASN A 86 4.64 -2.74 0.96
C ASN A 86 3.97 -3.94 0.27
N CYS A 87 4.14 -4.01 -1.04
CA CYS A 87 3.54 -5.06 -1.87
C CYS A 87 4.61 -6.03 -2.36
N THR A 88 4.29 -7.33 -2.31
CA THR A 88 5.13 -8.39 -2.86
C THR A 88 4.33 -9.26 -3.81
N GLY A 89 4.97 -9.77 -4.86
CA GLY A 89 4.36 -10.77 -5.72
C GLY A 89 4.07 -12.02 -4.90
N GLN A 90 2.81 -12.45 -4.88
CA GLN A 90 2.44 -13.74 -4.33
C GLN A 90 3.14 -14.81 -5.18
N PRO A 91 3.90 -15.74 -4.58
CA PRO A 91 4.46 -16.84 -5.34
C PRO A 91 3.34 -17.66 -5.98
N CYS A 92 3.57 -18.14 -7.20
CA CYS A 92 2.68 -19.14 -7.77
C CYS A 92 2.79 -20.41 -6.93
N GLY A 93 1.70 -20.81 -6.27
CA GLY A 93 1.69 -22.00 -5.41
C GLY A 93 2.16 -23.24 -6.18
N VAL A 94 3.19 -23.90 -5.66
CA VAL A 94 3.87 -25.09 -6.21
C VAL A 94 2.98 -26.32 -6.42
N TYR A 95 1.70 -26.24 -6.02
CA TYR A 95 0.75 -27.36 -6.07
C TYR A 95 -0.23 -27.29 -7.24
N ARG A 96 -0.20 -26.22 -8.05
CA ARG A 96 -1.04 -26.16 -9.25
C ARG A 96 -0.40 -27.02 -10.35
N THR A 97 -0.75 -28.30 -10.34
CA THR A 97 -0.51 -29.19 -11.47
C THR A 97 -1.25 -28.66 -12.69
N THR A 98 -0.50 -28.26 -13.70
CA THR A 98 -1.06 -27.95 -15.02
C THR A 98 -0.89 -29.18 -15.89
N SER A 99 -1.99 -29.64 -16.49
CA SER A 99 -1.95 -30.64 -17.54
C SER A 99 -1.50 -29.99 -18.84
N VAL A 100 -0.43 -30.52 -19.43
CA VAL A 100 0.02 -30.13 -20.76
C VAL A 100 -0.31 -31.28 -21.71
N THR A 101 -1.04 -30.96 -22.77
CA THR A 101 -1.41 -31.92 -23.81
C THR A 101 -0.59 -31.67 -25.06
N LEU A 102 0.21 -32.65 -25.46
CA LEU A 102 0.98 -32.63 -26.71
C LEU A 102 0.44 -33.76 -27.60
N GLY A 103 -0.53 -33.43 -28.46
CA GLY A 103 -1.21 -34.43 -29.28
C GLY A 103 -2.02 -35.41 -28.41
N PRO A 104 -1.82 -36.75 -28.52
CA PRO A 104 -2.55 -37.73 -27.73
C PRO A 104 -1.99 -37.91 -26.30
N ILE A 105 -0.87 -37.27 -25.95
CA ILE A 105 -0.19 -37.46 -24.67
C ILE A 105 -0.56 -36.31 -23.72
N THR A 106 -1.10 -36.68 -22.56
CA THR A 106 -1.32 -35.77 -21.43
C THR A 106 -0.31 -36.06 -20.33
N GLY A 107 0.45 -35.03 -19.95
CA GLY A 107 1.36 -35.06 -18.80
C GLY A 107 0.99 -33.99 -17.78
N THR A 108 1.14 -34.29 -16.50
CA THR A 108 1.03 -33.28 -15.43
C THR A 108 2.40 -32.79 -15.06
N ILE A 109 2.57 -31.47 -15.06
CA ILE A 109 3.82 -30.82 -14.64
C ILE A 109 3.58 -30.19 -13.26
N THR A 110 4.42 -30.54 -12.29
CA THR A 110 4.43 -29.93 -10.96
C THR A 110 5.71 -29.10 -10.82
N PRO A 111 5.63 -27.78 -10.58
CA PRO A 111 6.81 -26.98 -10.37
C PRO A 111 7.52 -27.40 -9.07
N PRO A 112 8.85 -27.62 -9.09
CA PRO A 112 9.60 -28.07 -7.91
C PRO A 112 9.88 -26.95 -6.90
N PHE A 113 9.67 -25.68 -7.27
CA PHE A 113 9.88 -24.53 -6.39
C PHE A 113 8.93 -23.37 -6.74
N GLU A 114 8.72 -22.49 -5.76
CA GLU A 114 7.85 -21.32 -5.91
C GLU A 114 8.47 -20.30 -6.87
N LEU A 115 7.74 -19.95 -7.92
CA LEU A 115 8.11 -18.87 -8.83
C LEU A 115 7.58 -17.55 -8.26
N VAL A 116 8.49 -16.69 -7.82
CA VAL A 116 8.15 -15.32 -7.40
C VAL A 116 8.06 -14.44 -8.64
N SER A 117 6.94 -13.73 -8.82
CA SER A 117 6.69 -12.87 -9.99
C SER A 117 7.60 -11.63 -10.12
N SER A 118 8.62 -11.53 -9.27
CA SER A 118 9.63 -10.47 -9.27
C SER A 118 11.01 -10.92 -9.75
N SER A 119 11.16 -12.13 -10.31
CA SER A 119 12.42 -12.49 -10.95
C SER A 119 12.63 -11.54 -12.15
N PRO A 120 13.72 -10.75 -12.19
CA PRO A 120 14.22 -10.25 -13.46
C PRO A 120 14.40 -11.49 -14.33
N TRP A 121 13.97 -11.47 -15.58
CA TRP A 121 14.36 -12.49 -16.53
C TRP A 121 15.87 -12.31 -16.77
N ASP A 122 16.66 -12.80 -15.82
CA ASP A 122 18.08 -13.04 -16.00
C ASP A 122 18.12 -14.34 -16.81
N ASP A 123 18.32 -14.18 -18.12
CA ASP A 123 18.28 -15.20 -19.18
C ASP A 123 19.35 -16.30 -19.01
N THR A 124 19.99 -16.42 -17.84
CA THR A 124 21.23 -17.17 -17.66
C THR A 124 21.22 -18.33 -16.66
N SER A 125 20.10 -18.68 -16.02
CA SER A 125 20.14 -19.83 -15.09
C SER A 125 18.82 -20.55 -14.90
N ALA A 126 18.56 -21.53 -15.77
CA ALA A 126 18.22 -22.91 -15.44
C ALA A 126 17.61 -23.58 -16.68
N THR A 127 18.42 -24.26 -17.47
CA THR A 127 17.89 -25.33 -18.32
C THR A 127 17.23 -26.35 -17.38
N PRO A 128 15.92 -26.61 -17.45
CA PRO A 128 15.34 -27.72 -16.72
C PRO A 128 15.96 -29.01 -17.25
N GLN A 129 16.78 -29.66 -16.42
CA GLN A 129 17.24 -31.02 -16.68
C GLN A 129 16.00 -31.92 -16.62
N LEU A 130 15.53 -32.36 -17.78
CA LEU A 130 14.55 -33.45 -17.88
C LEU A 130 15.23 -34.72 -17.37
N VAL A 131 14.96 -35.07 -16.11
CA VAL A 131 15.28 -36.40 -15.59
C VAL A 131 14.28 -37.37 -16.21
N TYR A 132 14.67 -38.01 -17.31
CA TYR A 132 13.95 -39.16 -17.84
C TYR A 132 14.16 -40.31 -16.86
N GLY A 133 13.14 -40.61 -16.06
CA GLY A 133 13.11 -41.83 -15.25
C GLY A 133 13.01 -43.02 -16.20
N GLU A 134 14.15 -43.66 -16.47
CA GLU A 134 14.17 -44.96 -17.12
C GLU A 134 13.63 -46.03 -16.15
N ARG A 135 12.90 -46.97 -16.74
CA ARG A 135 11.94 -47.90 -16.14
C ARG A 135 12.57 -48.97 -15.26
#